data_AF-A0A174UCV6-F1
#
_entry.id   AF-A0A174UCV6-F1
#
_cell.length_a   1.000
_cell.length_b   1.000
_cell.length_c   1.000
_cell.angle_alpha   90.00
_cell.angle_beta   90.00
_cell.angle_gamma   90.00
#
_symmetry.space_group_name_H-M   'P 1'
#
loop_
_entity.id
_entity.type
_entity.pdbx_description
1 polymer ?
#
loop_
_entity_poly.entity_id
_entity_poly.type
_entity_poly.pdbx_seq_one_letter_code
_entity_poly.pdbx_strand_id
1 'polypeptide(L)' 'MAEKKATTYTLREIYSISHSTVQRLQKNLPVSTYTLDRLCKILDCRLDEVAEYMPDEAL' A
#
# COMPACT_ATOMS: atom_id res chain seq x y z
N MET A 1 -7.94 -1.81 -0.17
CA MET A 1 -7.84 -2.02 1.30
C MET A 1 -9.18 -2.44 1.94
N ALA A 2 -10.31 -1.79 1.62
CA ALA A 2 -11.61 -2.17 2.17
C ALA A 2 -12.00 -3.63 1.89
N GLU A 3 -11.75 -4.13 0.67
CA GLU A 3 -12.06 -5.52 0.29
C GLU A 3 -11.22 -6.57 1.02
N LYS A 4 -9.97 -6.25 1.37
CA LYS A 4 -9.07 -7.16 2.10
C LYS A 4 -9.03 -6.92 3.61
N LYS A 5 -9.98 -6.12 4.15
CA LYS A 5 -10.16 -5.82 5.59
C LYS A 5 -8.93 -5.27 6.33
N ALA A 6 -7.93 -4.76 5.61
CA ALA A 6 -6.75 -4.15 6.23
C ALA A 6 -7.08 -2.70 6.60
N THR A 7 -7.06 -2.41 7.91
CA THR A 7 -7.23 -1.05 8.43
C THR A 7 -5.87 -0.38 8.67
N THR A 8 -5.86 0.94 8.79
CA THR A 8 -4.67 1.71 9.25
C THR A 8 -4.10 1.13 10.55
N TYR A 9 -4.97 0.74 11.48
CA TYR A 9 -4.58 0.12 12.74
C TYR A 9 -3.89 -1.22 12.50
N THR A 10 -4.48 -2.10 11.68
CA THR A 10 -3.91 -3.40 11.32
C THR A 10 -2.50 -3.24 10.71
N LEU A 11 -2.34 -2.31 9.77
CA LEU A 11 -1.04 -2.08 9.12
C LEU A 11 0.02 -1.59 10.10
N ARG A 12 -0.35 -0.69 11.03
CA ARG A 12 0.60 -0.09 11.97
C ARG A 12 0.93 -1.00 13.15
N GLU A 13 -0.09 -1.52 13.80
CA GLU A 13 0.04 -2.17 15.10
C GLU A 13 0.23 -3.69 14.98
N ILE A 14 -0.32 -4.32 13.93
CA ILE A 14 -0.18 -5.78 13.71
C ILE A 14 0.99 -6.08 12.78
N TYR A 15 1.11 -5.33 11.68
CA TYR A 15 2.15 -5.57 10.67
C TYR A 15 3.38 -4.67 10.81
N SER A 16 3.43 -3.81 11.83
CA SER A 16 4.56 -2.92 12.11
C SER A 16 4.98 -2.08 10.89
N ILE A 17 4.01 -1.60 10.11
CA ILE A 17 4.26 -0.58 9.09
C ILE A 17 4.33 0.77 9.79
N SER A 18 5.37 1.54 9.48
CA SER A 18 5.53 2.86 10.08
C SER A 18 4.37 3.79 9.73
N HIS A 19 4.06 4.70 10.66
CA HIS A 19 3.04 5.73 10.44
C HIS A 19 3.33 6.56 9.17
N SER A 20 4.59 6.89 8.92
CA SER A 20 5.00 7.65 7.73
C SER A 20 4.72 6.88 6.43
N THR A 21 4.98 5.56 6.39
CA THR A 21 4.65 4.75 5.22
C THR A 21 3.15 4.68 4.97
N VAL A 22 2.34 4.49 6.01
CA VAL A 22 0.87 4.48 5.85
C VAL A 22 0.34 5.83 5.35
N GLN A 23 0.86 6.95 5.87
CA GLN A 23 0.48 8.27 5.37
C GLN A 23 0.88 8.50 3.92
N ARG A 24 2.05 8.00 3.49
CA ARG A 24 2.47 8.09 2.07
C ARG A 24 1.52 7.34 1.16
N LEU A 25 1.15 6.11 1.52
CA LEU A 25 0.19 5.31 0.78
C LEU A 25 -1.17 6.02 0.68
N GLN A 26 -1.68 6.59 1.77
CA GLN A 26 -2.95 7.32 1.77
C GLN A 26 -2.96 8.58 0.90
N LYS A 27 -1.79 9.19 0.68
CA LYS A 27 -1.63 10.42 -0.11
C LYS A 27 -1.11 10.14 -1.53
N ASN A 28 -1.06 8.88 -1.97
CA ASN A 28 -0.42 8.47 -3.23
C ASN A 28 0.99 9.08 -3.42
N LEU A 29 1.75 9.19 -2.33
CA LEU A 29 3.14 9.65 -2.39
C LEU A 29 4.07 8.50 -2.80
N PRO A 30 5.26 8.81 -3.36
CA PRO A 30 6.19 7.78 -3.82
C PRO A 30 6.55 6.78 -2.71
N VAL A 31 6.62 5.50 -3.04
CA VAL A 31 7.05 4.42 -2.14
C VAL A 31 8.07 3.54 -2.83
N SER A 32 8.86 2.79 -2.06
CA SER A 32 9.82 1.83 -2.62
C SER A 32 9.14 0.53 -3.05
N THR A 33 9.74 -0.19 -3.99
CA THR A 33 9.31 -1.54 -4.36
C THR A 33 9.34 -2.52 -3.19
N TYR A 34 10.26 -2.34 -2.23
CA TYR A 34 10.25 -3.09 -0.96
C TYR A 34 8.98 -2.87 -0.15
N THR A 35 8.47 -1.64 -0.11
CA THR A 35 7.21 -1.32 0.59
C THR A 35 6.04 -2.02 -0.09
N LEU A 36 6.03 -2.03 -1.43
CA LEU A 36 5.00 -2.70 -2.21
C LEU A 36 5.04 -4.22 -2.04
N ASP A 37 6.22 -4.86 -2.09
CA ASP A 37 6.38 -6.31 -1.81
C ASP A 37 5.83 -6.68 -0.43
N ARG A 38 6.20 -5.89 0.59
CA ARG A 38 5.76 -6.12 1.96
C ARG A 38 4.24 -5.94 2.10
N LEU A 39 3.67 -4.95 1.42
CA LEU A 39 2.22 -4.76 1.36
C LEU A 39 1.51 -5.94 0.69
N CYS A 40 2.07 -6.45 -0.41
CA CYS A 40 1.53 -7.62 -1.12
C CYS A 40 1.53 -8.88 -0.25
N LYS A 41 2.61 -9.12 0.51
CA LYS A 41 2.70 -10.24 1.47
C LYS A 41 1.66 -10.14 2.59
N ILE A 42 1.38 -8.92 3.05
CA ILE A 42 0.39 -8.67 4.11
C ILE A 42 -1.03 -8.88 3.60
N LEU A 43 -1.31 -8.42 2.39
CA LEU A 43 -2.64 -8.46 1.78
C LEU A 43 -2.90 -9.75 0.99
N ASP A 44 -1.91 -10.63 0.89
CA ASP A 44 -1.93 -11.83 0.06
C ASP A 44 -2.47 -11.52 -1.35
N CYS A 45 -1.77 -10.61 -2.04
CA CYS A 45 -2.18 -10.10 -3.34
C CYS A 45 -0.99 -10.00 -4.31
N ARG A 46 -1.30 -9.84 -5.58
CA ARG A 46 -0.34 -9.48 -6.62
C ARG A 46 -0.04 -7.97 -6.58
N LEU A 47 1.08 -7.58 -7.19
CA LEU A 47 1.52 -6.19 -7.25
C LEU A 47 0.53 -5.29 -8.01
N ASP A 48 -0.07 -5.79 -9.08
CA ASP A 48 -1.03 -5.07 -9.91
C ASP A 48 -2.39 -4.86 -9.21
N GLU A 49 -2.67 -5.55 -8.10
CA GLU A 49 -3.83 -5.27 -7.26
C GLU A 49 -3.61 -4.05 -6.33
N VAL A 50 -2.37 -3.56 -6.20
CA VAL A 50 -2.03 -2.44 -5.30
C VAL A 50 -1.35 -1.26 -5.98
N ALA A 51 -0.80 -1.44 -7.18
CA ALA A 51 -0.17 -0.40 -7.95
C ALA A 51 -0.50 -0.57 -9.44
N GLU A 52 -0.93 0.51 -10.07
CA GLU A 52 -1.23 0.59 -11.48
C GLU A 52 -0.41 1.71 -12.11
N TYR A 53 0.09 1.47 -13.32
CA TYR A 53 0.71 2.52 -14.12
C TYR A 53 -0.38 3.43 -14.70
N MET A 54 -0.34 4.72 -14.35
CA MET A 54 -1.21 5.73 -14.95
C MET A 54 -0.35 6.65 -15.85
N PRO A 55 -0.61 6.72 -17.16
CA PRO A 55 0.06 7.68 -18.04
C PRO A 55 -0.40 9.11 -17.70
N ASP A 56 0.49 10.09 -17.88
CA ASP A 56 0.25 11.49 -17.50
C ASP A 56 -0.94 12.13 -18.23
N GLU A 57 -1.33 11.60 -19.39
CA GLU A 57 -2.47 12.05 -20.19
C GLU A 57 -3.84 11.64 -19.62
N ALA A 58 -3.86 10.76 -18.61
CA ALA A 58 -5.07 10.23 -17.99
C ALA A 58 -5.47 10.95 -16.67
N LEU A 59 -4.87 12.11 -16.38
CA LEU A 59 -5.09 12.93 -15.17
C LEU A 59 -5.94 14.18 -15.44
#